data_AF-A0A2S2PM74-F1
#
_entry.id   AF-A0A2S2PM74-F1
#
_cell.length_a   1.000
_cell.length_b   1.000
_cell.length_c   1.000
_cell.angle_alpha   90.00
_cell.angle_beta   90.00
_cell.angle_gamma   90.00
#
_symmetry.space_group_name_H-M   'P 1'
#
loop_
_entity.id
_entity.type
_entity.pdbx_description
1 polymer ?
#
loop_
_entity_poly.entity_id
_entity_poly.type
_entity_poly.pdbx_seq_one_letter_code
_entity_poly.pdbx_strand_id
1 'polypeptide(L)'
;MIFRLQSMRYLIGLAVLGAVVLFFILFSSHYVHNNSIPDPEFPIPPSSMPMGLYSKIGVVSNGGPCAQIGVDVMSKGGNAVDAAIATMLCDGALCPEYMGIGGGFMMSIYNATTKKVMTIDARETAPAAATTSMFVEDPLKSIYGGMAVAVPGELKGYWTIYDLYGG
;
A
#
# COMPACT_ATOMS: atom_id res chain seq x y z
N MET A 1 -55.80 -11.49 45.22
CA MET A 1 -54.65 -10.56 45.32
C MET A 1 -53.36 -11.11 44.67
N ILE A 2 -53.25 -12.42 44.42
CA ILE A 2 -52.02 -13.06 43.85
C ILE A 2 -51.90 -12.88 42.32
N PHE A 3 -53.00 -12.81 41.57
CA PHE A 3 -53.00 -12.66 40.10
C PHE A 3 -52.45 -11.31 39.59
N ARG A 4 -52.59 -10.23 40.38
CA ARG A 4 -52.07 -8.88 40.02
C ARG A 4 -50.55 -8.80 40.09
N LEU A 5 -49.91 -9.50 41.03
CA LEU A 5 -48.45 -9.49 41.16
C LEU A 5 -47.75 -10.23 40.01
N GLN A 6 -48.34 -11.32 39.52
CA GLN A 6 -47.75 -12.11 38.43
C GLN A 6 -47.80 -11.36 37.09
N SER A 7 -48.91 -10.68 36.79
CA SER A 7 -49.03 -9.79 35.63
C SER A 7 -48.03 -8.62 35.67
N MET A 8 -47.81 -8.03 36.86
CA MET A 8 -46.85 -6.94 37.04
C MET A 8 -45.39 -7.36 36.79
N ARG A 9 -45.02 -8.61 37.13
CA ARG A 9 -43.68 -9.17 36.85
C ARG A 9 -43.46 -9.40 35.36
N TYR A 10 -44.49 -9.83 34.61
CA TYR A 10 -44.40 -9.96 33.15
C TYR A 10 -44.26 -8.60 32.45
N LEU A 11 -44.99 -7.59 32.91
CA LEU A 11 -44.87 -6.21 32.41
C LEU A 11 -43.46 -5.64 32.62
N ILE A 12 -42.86 -5.87 33.80
CA ILE A 12 -41.48 -5.46 34.07
C ILE A 12 -40.49 -6.23 33.17
N GLY A 13 -40.69 -7.54 32.99
CA GLY A 13 -39.85 -8.35 32.11
C GLY A 13 -39.88 -7.89 30.64
N LEU A 14 -41.07 -7.57 30.12
CA LEU A 14 -41.23 -7.02 28.76
C LEU A 14 -40.61 -5.64 28.62
N ALA A 15 -40.73 -4.77 29.63
CA ALA A 15 -40.10 -3.45 29.63
C ALA A 15 -38.57 -3.55 29.61
N VAL A 16 -37.98 -4.46 30.39
CA VAL A 16 -36.53 -4.69 30.41
C VAL A 16 -36.06 -5.25 29.07
N LEU A 17 -36.78 -6.24 28.50
CA LEU A 17 -36.45 -6.80 27.19
C LEU A 17 -36.50 -5.72 26.10
N GLY A 18 -37.54 -4.88 26.10
CA GLY A 18 -37.69 -3.76 25.17
C GLY A 18 -36.54 -2.74 25.30
N ALA A 19 -36.12 -2.41 26.52
CA ALA A 19 -35.00 -1.50 26.75
C ALA A 19 -33.67 -2.07 26.25
N VAL A 20 -33.43 -3.37 26.46
CA VAL A 20 -32.21 -4.04 25.97
C VAL A 20 -32.18 -4.07 24.45
N VAL A 21 -33.30 -4.42 23.80
CA VAL A 21 -33.39 -4.41 22.33
C VAL A 21 -33.18 -3.00 21.79
N LEU A 22 -33.81 -1.99 22.39
CA LEU A 22 -33.64 -0.59 21.98
C LEU A 22 -32.18 -0.13 22.14
N PHE A 23 -31.51 -0.52 23.23
CA PHE A 23 -30.10 -0.24 23.44
C PHE A 23 -29.22 -0.87 22.35
N PHE A 24 -29.44 -2.14 21.99
CA PHE A 24 -28.71 -2.79 20.91
C PHE A 24 -28.95 -2.14 19.54
N ILE A 25 -30.19 -1.71 19.25
CA ILE A 25 -30.52 -1.00 18.01
C ILE A 25 -29.80 0.35 17.95
N LEU A 26 -29.87 1.15 19.02
CA LEU A 26 -29.20 2.45 19.08
C LEU A 26 -27.68 2.32 19.02
N PHE A 27 -27.12 1.34 19.75
CA PHE A 27 -25.69 1.06 19.74
C PHE A 27 -25.21 0.59 18.37
N SER A 28 -25.95 -0.31 17.71
CA SER A 28 -25.62 -0.77 16.36
C SER A 28 -25.69 0.36 15.34
N SER A 29 -26.70 1.23 15.38
CA SER A 29 -26.80 2.38 14.48
C SER A 29 -25.66 3.39 14.68
N HIS A 30 -25.26 3.64 15.93
CA HIS A 30 -24.14 4.53 16.24
C HIS A 30 -22.80 3.90 15.81
N TYR A 31 -22.62 2.59 15.97
CA TYR A 31 -21.43 1.88 15.55
C TYR A 31 -21.26 1.84 14.03
N VAL A 32 -22.37 1.69 13.28
CA VAL A 32 -22.37 1.74 11.81
C VAL A 32 -22.00 3.14 11.30
N HIS A 33 -22.50 4.21 11.93
CA HIS A 33 -22.20 5.58 11.49
C HIS A 33 -20.73 5.99 11.71
N ASN A 34 -20.09 5.48 12.77
CA ASN A 34 -18.68 5.79 13.04
C ASN A 34 -17.69 4.94 12.21
N ASN A 35 -18.15 3.85 11.59
CA ASN A 35 -17.33 2.95 10.78
C ASN A 35 -17.73 2.91 9.30
N SER A 36 -18.61 3.80 8.84
CA SER A 36 -18.85 3.96 7.42
C SER A 36 -17.58 4.49 6.76
N ILE A 37 -16.91 3.62 6.00
CA ILE A 37 -15.83 4.02 5.09
C ILE A 37 -16.39 5.16 4.22
N PRO A 38 -15.73 6.33 4.16
CA PRO A 38 -16.20 7.43 3.34
C PRO A 38 -16.37 6.92 1.91
N ASP A 39 -17.57 7.14 1.37
CA ASP A 39 -17.94 6.73 0.03
C ASP A 39 -16.95 7.35 -0.98
N PRO A 40 -16.27 6.53 -1.81
CA PRO A 40 -15.25 6.99 -2.74
C PRO A 40 -15.80 7.96 -3.80
N GLU A 41 -17.11 8.12 -3.93
CA GLU A 41 -17.75 9.08 -4.83
C GLU A 41 -17.63 10.53 -4.34
N PHE A 42 -17.29 10.77 -3.08
CA PHE A 42 -17.07 12.14 -2.58
C PHE A 42 -15.59 12.51 -2.67
N PRO A 43 -15.23 13.53 -3.47
CA PRO A 43 -13.85 13.99 -3.55
C PRO A 43 -13.42 14.52 -2.18
N ILE A 44 -12.47 13.82 -1.56
CA ILE A 44 -11.75 14.35 -0.40
C ILE A 44 -11.10 15.69 -0.78
N PRO A 45 -11.15 16.71 0.11
CA PRO A 45 -10.47 17.96 -0.14
C PRO A 45 -8.97 17.70 -0.35
N PRO A 46 -8.31 18.45 -1.25
CA PRO A 46 -6.88 18.30 -1.45
C PRO A 46 -6.14 18.51 -0.12
N SER A 47 -5.04 17.77 0.07
CA SER A 47 -4.19 17.89 1.25
C SER A 47 -3.82 19.36 1.51
N SER A 48 -3.74 19.75 2.78
CA SER A 48 -3.24 21.07 3.20
C SER A 48 -1.74 21.26 2.94
N MET A 49 -1.05 20.22 2.42
CA MET A 49 0.33 20.33 2.01
C MET A 49 0.46 21.34 0.86
N PRO A 50 1.33 22.35 1.00
CA PRO A 50 1.57 23.30 -0.08
C PRO A 50 2.09 22.55 -1.31
N MET A 51 1.52 22.86 -2.48
CA MET A 51 2.01 22.32 -3.75
C MET A 51 3.49 22.70 -3.91
N GLY A 52 4.36 21.70 -4.00
CA GLY A 52 5.77 21.91 -4.28
C GLY A 52 5.92 22.48 -5.69
N LEU A 53 6.23 23.78 -5.79
CA LEU A 53 6.61 24.44 -7.05
C LEU A 53 8.12 24.33 -7.22
N TYR A 54 8.54 23.36 -8.03
CA TYR A 54 9.96 23.16 -8.35
C TYR A 54 10.27 23.71 -9.74
N SER A 55 11.35 24.49 -9.86
CA SER A 55 11.68 25.20 -11.10
C SER A 55 12.42 24.36 -12.15
N LYS A 56 13.05 23.25 -11.74
CA LYS A 56 13.89 22.42 -12.61
C LYS A 56 13.67 20.92 -12.43
N ILE A 57 13.64 20.47 -11.18
CA ILE A 57 13.68 19.06 -10.80
C ILE A 57 12.67 18.82 -9.70
N GLY A 58 11.88 17.76 -9.82
CA GLY A 58 11.05 17.22 -8.74
C GLY A 58 11.33 15.73 -8.56
N VAL A 59 11.51 15.30 -7.32
CA VAL A 59 11.60 13.88 -6.92
C VAL A 59 10.68 13.70 -5.73
N VAL A 60 9.91 12.60 -5.72
CA VAL A 60 9.00 12.25 -4.64
C VAL A 60 9.34 10.83 -4.21
N SER A 61 9.41 10.59 -2.90
CA SER A 61 9.73 9.30 -2.29
C SER A 61 8.89 9.09 -1.03
N ASN A 62 8.91 7.88 -0.50
CA ASN A 62 8.22 7.55 0.76
C ASN A 62 9.11 7.87 1.96
N GLY A 63 10.37 7.43 1.93
CA GLY A 63 11.34 7.62 3.00
C GLY A 63 12.02 8.99 2.91
N GLY A 64 12.09 9.70 4.04
CA GLY A 64 13.05 10.79 4.20
C GLY A 64 14.41 10.20 4.60
N PRO A 65 15.51 10.47 3.88
CA PRO A 65 15.78 11.57 2.96
C PRO A 65 15.84 11.17 1.45
N CYS A 66 15.13 10.15 1.02
CA CYS A 66 15.37 9.49 -0.29
C CYS A 66 15.05 10.37 -1.51
N ALA A 67 14.07 11.27 -1.42
CA ALA A 67 13.80 12.26 -2.47
C ALA A 67 14.98 13.24 -2.63
N GLN A 68 15.59 13.67 -1.51
CA GLN A 68 16.76 14.55 -1.55
C GLN A 68 17.96 13.84 -2.19
N ILE A 69 18.15 12.54 -1.94
CA ILE A 69 19.19 11.75 -2.60
C ILE A 69 19.00 11.75 -4.12
N GLY A 70 17.77 11.57 -4.61
CA GLY A 70 17.48 11.64 -6.05
C GLY A 70 17.77 13.03 -6.63
N VAL A 71 17.43 14.10 -5.91
CA VAL A 71 17.78 15.49 -6.29
C VAL A 71 19.30 15.68 -6.33
N ASP A 72 20.03 15.15 -5.37
CA ASP A 72 21.50 15.26 -5.29
C ASP A 72 22.17 14.52 -6.45
N VAL A 73 21.64 13.37 -6.85
CA VAL A 73 22.13 12.61 -8.03
C VAL A 73 21.94 13.40 -9.31
N MET A 74 20.75 13.98 -9.54
CA MET A 74 20.56 14.84 -10.73
C MET A 74 21.41 16.11 -10.67
N SER A 75 21.64 16.65 -9.47
CA SER A 75 22.52 17.82 -9.28
C SER A 75 23.99 17.52 -9.61
N LYS A 76 24.39 16.24 -9.57
CA LYS A 76 25.74 15.76 -9.93
C LYS A 76 25.87 15.36 -11.40
N GLY A 77 24.85 15.60 -12.23
CA GLY A 77 24.87 15.31 -13.66
C GLY A 77 24.12 14.05 -14.07
N GLY A 78 23.57 13.28 -13.11
CA GLY A 78 22.71 12.15 -13.41
C GLY A 78 21.38 12.58 -14.02
N ASN A 79 20.68 11.64 -14.62
CA ASN A 79 19.35 11.86 -15.18
C ASN A 79 18.23 11.27 -14.31
N ALA A 80 17.00 11.31 -14.83
CA ALA A 80 15.83 10.83 -14.10
C ALA A 80 15.92 9.33 -13.72
N VAL A 81 16.59 8.51 -14.53
CA VAL A 81 16.82 7.09 -14.25
C VAL A 81 17.80 6.91 -13.10
N ASP A 82 18.93 7.62 -13.10
CA ASP A 82 19.91 7.56 -12.01
C ASP A 82 19.31 8.02 -10.69
N ALA A 83 18.53 9.10 -10.73
CA ALA A 83 17.82 9.61 -9.56
C ALA A 83 16.78 8.61 -9.04
N ALA A 84 16.00 7.98 -9.93
CA ALA A 84 15.04 6.96 -9.55
C ALA A 84 15.71 5.75 -8.90
N ILE A 85 16.80 5.22 -9.48
CA ILE A 85 17.55 4.11 -8.89
C ILE A 85 18.09 4.47 -7.50
N ALA A 86 18.69 5.65 -7.35
CA ALA A 86 19.23 6.09 -6.07
C ALA A 86 18.14 6.28 -4.99
N THR A 87 17.00 6.86 -5.38
CA THR A 87 15.84 7.02 -4.49
C THR A 87 15.25 5.67 -4.10
N MET A 88 15.07 4.73 -5.03
CA MET A 88 14.54 3.39 -4.73
C MET A 88 15.48 2.57 -3.85
N LEU A 89 16.80 2.65 -4.05
CA LEU A 89 17.79 2.03 -3.17
C LEU A 89 17.70 2.59 -1.73
N CYS A 90 17.49 3.90 -1.59
CA CYS A 90 17.28 4.52 -0.28
C CYS A 90 15.95 4.09 0.35
N ASP A 91 14.84 4.13 -0.40
CA ASP A 91 13.53 3.72 0.10
C ASP A 91 13.54 2.24 0.52
N GLY A 92 14.22 1.37 -0.22
CA GLY A 92 14.41 -0.03 0.16
C GLY A 92 15.21 -0.25 1.46
N ALA A 93 16.02 0.73 1.87
CA ALA A 93 16.77 0.69 3.13
C ALA A 93 15.99 1.33 4.30
N LEU A 94 15.21 2.38 4.04
CA LEU A 94 14.52 3.15 5.08
C LEU A 94 13.05 2.79 5.26
N CYS A 95 12.43 2.17 4.26
CA CYS A 95 11.06 1.69 4.28
C CYS A 95 10.99 0.22 3.81
N PRO A 96 11.69 -0.70 4.53
CA PRO A 96 11.82 -2.10 4.13
C PRO A 96 10.49 -2.88 4.12
N GLU A 97 9.44 -2.34 4.73
CA GLU A 97 8.10 -2.92 4.73
C GLU A 97 7.37 -2.82 3.38
N TYR A 98 7.83 -1.95 2.47
CA TYR A 98 7.18 -1.72 1.16
C TYR A 98 7.97 -2.28 -0.02
N MET A 99 9.30 -2.15 0.01
CA MET A 99 10.16 -2.49 -1.13
C MET A 99 11.59 -2.80 -0.69
N GLY A 100 12.38 -3.36 -1.60
CA GLY A 100 13.81 -3.58 -1.37
C GLY A 100 14.45 -4.49 -2.41
N ILE A 101 15.77 -4.71 -2.28
CA ILE A 101 16.58 -5.47 -3.24
C ILE A 101 16.16 -6.95 -3.40
N GLY A 102 15.35 -7.47 -2.47
CA GLY A 102 14.81 -8.82 -2.50
C GLY A 102 13.48 -8.95 -3.25
N GLY A 103 12.94 -7.87 -3.81
CA GLY A 103 11.67 -7.88 -4.55
C GLY A 103 11.84 -7.68 -6.05
N GLY A 104 10.88 -6.96 -6.64
CA GLY A 104 10.90 -6.51 -8.02
C GLY A 104 10.09 -5.23 -8.20
N PHE A 105 10.28 -4.57 -9.34
CA PHE A 105 9.61 -3.31 -9.65
C PHE A 105 9.15 -3.26 -11.11
N MET A 106 8.28 -2.30 -11.38
CA MET A 106 7.93 -1.87 -12.74
C MET A 106 8.19 -0.37 -12.83
N MET A 107 8.80 0.08 -13.92
CA MET A 107 9.11 1.50 -14.12
C MET A 107 8.73 1.92 -15.54
N SER A 108 8.06 3.07 -15.65
CA SER A 108 7.78 3.71 -16.94
C SER A 108 8.63 4.96 -17.08
N ILE A 109 9.29 5.09 -18.22
CA ILE A 109 10.27 6.13 -18.51
C ILE A 109 9.82 6.85 -19.76
N TYR A 110 9.67 8.17 -19.65
CA TYR A 110 9.44 9.02 -20.79
C TYR A 110 10.73 9.71 -21.20
N ASN A 111 11.19 9.43 -22.42
CA ASN A 111 12.34 10.12 -22.99
C ASN A 111 11.84 11.32 -23.79
N ALA A 112 12.03 12.53 -23.24
CA ALA A 112 11.56 13.77 -23.84
C ALA A 112 12.18 14.08 -25.22
N THR A 113 13.42 13.65 -25.46
CA THR A 113 14.13 13.85 -26.72
C THR A 113 13.49 13.05 -27.86
N THR A 114 13.22 11.77 -27.60
CA THR A 114 12.63 10.85 -28.60
C THR A 114 11.11 10.85 -28.59
N LYS A 115 10.49 11.45 -27.56
CA LYS A 115 9.04 11.44 -27.30
C LYS A 115 8.46 10.03 -27.20
N LYS A 116 9.23 9.10 -26.65
CA LYS A 116 8.83 7.70 -26.47
C LYS A 116 8.73 7.36 -25.00
N VAL A 117 7.78 6.47 -24.71
CA VAL A 117 7.65 5.81 -23.42
C VAL A 117 8.24 4.41 -23.54
N MET A 118 9.06 4.02 -22.57
CA MET A 118 9.46 2.65 -22.34
C MET A 118 8.94 2.23 -20.97
N THR A 119 8.57 0.95 -20.85
CA THR A 119 8.30 0.34 -19.55
C THR A 119 9.22 -0.85 -19.37
N ILE A 120 9.83 -0.95 -18.20
CA ILE A 120 10.54 -2.15 -17.75
C ILE A 120 9.68 -2.88 -16.73
N ASP A 121 9.57 -4.19 -16.92
CA ASP A 121 8.98 -5.12 -15.97
C ASP A 121 10.11 -5.96 -15.37
N ALA A 122 10.46 -5.65 -14.13
CA ALA A 122 11.43 -6.38 -13.32
C ALA A 122 10.72 -7.00 -12.10
N ARG A 123 9.43 -7.35 -12.25
CA ARG A 123 8.66 -8.07 -11.24
C ARG A 123 9.25 -9.46 -11.00
N GLU A 124 9.07 -9.95 -9.79
CA GLU A 124 9.50 -11.29 -9.42
C GLU A 124 8.81 -12.36 -10.27
N THR A 125 9.53 -13.47 -10.50
CA THR A 125 8.98 -14.62 -11.23
C THR A 125 8.96 -15.85 -10.32
N ALA A 126 7.97 -16.74 -10.52
CA ALA A 126 7.92 -18.00 -9.79
C ALA A 126 9.22 -18.81 -10.01
N PRO A 127 9.82 -19.41 -8.96
CA PRO A 127 11.00 -20.25 -9.11
C PRO A 127 10.71 -21.44 -10.03
N ALA A 128 11.74 -21.96 -10.71
CA ALA A 128 11.59 -23.06 -11.68
C ALA A 128 10.99 -24.36 -11.07
N ALA A 129 11.14 -24.55 -9.75
CA ALA A 129 10.58 -25.69 -9.02
C ALA A 129 9.15 -25.44 -8.51
N ALA A 130 8.57 -24.26 -8.73
CA ALA A 130 7.22 -23.94 -8.31
C ALA A 130 6.20 -24.80 -9.06
N THR A 131 5.13 -25.20 -8.38
CA THR A 131 4.03 -25.99 -8.95
C THR A 131 2.69 -25.36 -8.58
N THR A 132 1.66 -25.62 -9.37
CA THR A 132 0.32 -25.04 -9.17
C THR A 132 -0.35 -25.49 -7.87
N SER A 133 0.08 -26.62 -7.29
CA SER A 133 -0.50 -27.20 -6.08
C SER A 133 0.36 -27.01 -4.81
N MET A 134 1.48 -26.29 -4.87
CA MET A 134 2.47 -26.25 -3.78
C MET A 134 1.98 -25.61 -2.46
N PHE A 135 0.82 -24.94 -2.47
CA PHE A 135 0.21 -24.30 -1.30
C PHE A 135 -1.20 -24.80 -0.97
N VAL A 136 -1.73 -25.79 -1.69
CA VAL A 136 -3.12 -26.25 -1.51
C VAL A 136 -3.35 -26.82 -0.10
N GLU A 137 -2.42 -27.64 0.38
CA GLU A 137 -2.52 -28.27 1.70
C GLU A 137 -2.15 -27.33 2.85
N ASP A 138 -1.38 -26.29 2.57
CA ASP A 138 -0.87 -25.36 3.59
C ASP A 138 -0.74 -23.93 3.00
N PRO A 139 -1.85 -23.18 2.94
CA PRO A 139 -1.86 -21.85 2.33
C PRO A 139 -0.97 -20.84 3.04
N LEU A 140 -0.66 -21.02 4.33
CA LEU A 140 0.18 -20.10 5.09
C LEU A 140 1.62 -20.07 4.57
N LYS A 141 2.10 -21.14 3.92
CA LYS A 141 3.41 -21.18 3.24
C LYS A 141 3.52 -20.27 2.03
N SER A 142 2.40 -19.77 1.51
CA SER A 142 2.40 -18.75 0.45
C SER A 142 2.65 -17.33 0.97
N ILE A 143 2.59 -17.15 2.30
CA ILE A 143 2.75 -15.85 2.97
C ILE A 143 4.03 -15.82 3.80
N TYR A 144 4.36 -16.93 4.47
CA TYR A 144 5.46 -17.00 5.44
C TYR A 144 6.52 -18.03 5.06
N GLY A 145 7.79 -17.67 5.32
CA GLY A 145 8.94 -18.54 5.11
C GLY A 145 9.46 -18.55 3.67
N GLY A 146 10.54 -19.30 3.42
CA GLY A 146 11.24 -19.29 2.13
C GLY A 146 10.41 -19.80 0.95
N MET A 147 9.37 -20.60 1.19
CA MET A 147 8.46 -21.08 0.13
C MET A 147 7.63 -19.95 -0.49
N ALA A 148 7.40 -18.85 0.24
CA ALA A 148 6.68 -17.68 -0.24
C ALA A 148 7.55 -16.77 -1.16
N VAL A 149 8.86 -17.04 -1.25
CA VAL A 149 9.81 -16.18 -1.97
C VAL A 149 9.80 -16.50 -3.47
N ALA A 150 9.51 -15.49 -4.29
CA ALA A 150 9.73 -15.52 -5.73
C ALA A 150 11.17 -15.12 -6.11
N VAL A 151 11.57 -15.30 -7.36
CA VAL A 151 12.91 -14.92 -7.83
C VAL A 151 13.01 -13.38 -7.91
N PRO A 152 13.88 -12.72 -7.12
CA PRO A 152 13.98 -11.27 -7.11
C PRO A 152 14.47 -10.69 -8.44
N GLY A 153 13.81 -9.63 -8.92
CA GLY A 153 14.13 -8.95 -10.17
C GLY A 153 14.78 -7.57 -9.98
N GLU A 154 14.72 -7.00 -8.78
CA GLU A 154 15.05 -5.60 -8.48
C GLU A 154 16.43 -5.17 -9.03
N LEU A 155 17.51 -5.82 -8.58
CA LEU A 155 18.88 -5.45 -8.96
C LEU A 155 19.16 -5.64 -10.46
N LYS A 156 18.58 -6.68 -11.06
CA LYS A 156 18.71 -6.91 -12.49
C LYS A 156 17.98 -5.82 -13.28
N GLY A 157 16.81 -5.39 -12.82
CA GLY A 157 16.08 -4.27 -13.39
C GLY A 157 16.86 -2.96 -13.29
N TYR A 158 17.44 -2.65 -12.12
CA TYR A 158 18.27 -1.46 -11.93
C TYR A 158 19.45 -1.43 -12.89
N TRP A 159 20.20 -2.53 -12.98
CA TRP A 159 21.32 -2.62 -13.91
C TRP A 159 20.87 -2.47 -15.36
N THR A 160 19.79 -3.15 -15.75
CA THR A 160 19.29 -3.12 -17.13
C THR A 160 18.89 -1.70 -17.54
N ILE A 161 18.21 -0.97 -16.66
CA ILE A 161 17.76 0.37 -16.98
C ILE A 161 18.90 1.41 -16.90
N TYR A 162 19.86 1.21 -16.00
CA TYR A 162 21.09 2.00 -15.96
C TYR A 162 21.94 1.80 -17.22
N ASP A 163 22.08 0.57 -17.72
CA ASP A 163 22.81 0.29 -18.97
C ASP A 163 22.16 0.94 -20.20
N LEU A 164 20.82 1.03 -20.21
CA LEU A 164 20.08 1.66 -21.31
C LEU A 164 20.04 3.19 -21.25
N TYR A 165 20.00 3.77 -20.05
CA TYR A 165 19.69 5.20 -19.88
C TYR A 165 20.54 5.94 -18.85
N GLY A 166 21.37 5.27 -18.05
CA GLY A 166 22.21 5.92 -17.04
C GLY A 166 23.22 6.89 -17.66
N GLY A 167 23.58 7.94 -16.92
CA GLY A 167 24.46 9.00 -17.42
C GLY A 167 25.26 9.70 -16.33
#